data_AF-A0A9E2Q2G2-F1
#
_entry.id   AF-A0A9E2Q2G2-F1
#
_cell.length_a   1.000
_cell.length_b   1.000
_cell.length_c   1.000
_cell.angle_alpha   90.00
_cell.angle_beta   90.00
_cell.angle_gamma   90.00
#
_symmetry.space_group_name_H-M   'P 1'
#
loop_
_entity.id
_entity.type
_entity.pdbx_description
1 polymer ?
#
loop_
_entity_poly.entity_id
_entity_poly.type
_entity_poly.pdbx_seq_one_letter_code
_entity_poly.pdbx_strand_id
1 'polypeptide(L)'
;MKVLRKALAKAGQEVETPTDRSAEDDRGEDGLIRVGGQDFILQVVTFPIDEIIWGALARGEAELSGDRARALELLRETLRHKNRRMASSERSSVILVIDGRNVSSLFSRELVTAYLKKYGAPEKEFGFAQIWLIGPTVWTTIRLDGPDAGTSV
;
A
#
# COMPACT_ATOMS: atom_id res chain seq x y z
N MET A 1 2.88 -1.74 -10.50
CA MET A 1 1.89 -0.82 -11.11
C MET A 1 0.72 -1.45 -11.88
N LYS A 2 0.92 -2.43 -12.79
CA LYS A 2 -0.22 -3.04 -13.53
C LYS A 2 -1.31 -3.62 -12.62
N VAL A 3 -0.93 -4.20 -11.48
CA VAL A 3 -1.86 -4.78 -10.49
C VAL A 3 -2.71 -3.71 -9.80
N LEU A 4 -2.12 -2.62 -9.34
CA LEU A 4 -2.85 -1.51 -8.71
C LEU A 4 -3.89 -0.91 -9.65
N ARG A 5 -3.55 -0.67 -10.92
CA ARG A 5 -4.49 -0.11 -11.91
C ARG A 5 -5.71 -1.01 -12.10
N LYS A 6 -5.49 -2.33 -12.17
CA LYS A 6 -6.59 -3.29 -12.26
C LYS A 6 -7.44 -3.30 -10.98
N ALA A 7 -6.82 -3.15 -9.81
CA ALA A 7 -7.55 -3.03 -8.55
C ALA A 7 -8.39 -1.74 -8.49
N LEU A 8 -7.83 -0.59 -8.86
CA LEU A 8 -8.57 0.67 -8.94
C LEU A 8 -9.76 0.57 -9.91
N ALA A 9 -9.54 0.03 -11.11
CA ALA A 9 -10.63 -0.19 -12.09
C ALA A 9 -11.72 -1.11 -11.55
N LYS A 10 -11.35 -2.20 -10.87
CA LYS A 10 -12.31 -3.12 -10.23
C LYS A 10 -13.11 -2.43 -9.11
N ALA A 11 -12.52 -1.43 -8.45
CA ALA A 11 -13.20 -0.55 -7.48
C ALA A 11 -14.14 0.48 -8.10
N GLY A 12 -14.38 0.41 -9.41
CA GLY A 12 -15.20 1.38 -10.12
C GLY A 12 -14.51 2.73 -10.30
N GLN A 13 -13.20 2.81 -10.09
CA GLN A 13 -12.44 4.02 -10.35
C GLN A 13 -11.99 4.05 -11.80
N GLU A 14 -12.35 5.11 -12.52
CA GLU A 14 -11.85 5.38 -13.86
C GLU A 14 -10.37 5.79 -13.76
N VAL A 15 -9.49 5.08 -14.48
CA VAL A 15 -8.04 5.17 -14.33
C VAL A 15 -7.39 5.54 -15.66
N GLU A 16 -6.69 6.66 -15.69
CA GLU A 16 -5.86 7.07 -16.83
C GLU A 16 -4.39 7.19 -16.43
N THR A 17 -3.49 7.06 -17.42
CA THR A 17 -2.09 7.48 -17.26
C THR A 17 -1.96 8.84 -17.88
N PRO A 18 -1.59 9.89 -17.12
CA PRO A 18 -1.26 11.18 -17.73
C PRO A 18 -0.09 10.97 -18.70
N THR A 19 -0.27 11.35 -19.97
CA THR A 19 0.77 11.27 -21.00
C THR A 19 1.79 12.41 -20.91
N ASP A 20 1.45 13.47 -20.17
CA ASP A 20 2.12 14.77 -20.27
C ASP A 20 3.09 15.06 -19.11
N ARG A 21 3.27 14.12 -18.18
CA ARG A 21 4.18 14.25 -17.04
C ARG A 21 4.95 12.95 -16.81
N SER A 22 6.28 13.02 -16.90
CA SER A 22 7.16 11.95 -16.43
C SER A 22 7.20 11.95 -14.91
N ALA A 23 6.94 10.82 -14.29
CA ALA A 23 6.85 10.65 -12.84
C ALA A 23 8.20 10.34 -12.16
N GLU A 24 9.33 10.52 -12.85
CA GLU A 24 10.65 10.34 -12.25
C GLU A 24 11.11 11.70 -11.71
N ASP A 25 10.96 11.89 -10.39
CA ASP A 25 11.63 12.96 -9.67
C ASP A 25 12.39 12.41 -8.45
N ASP A 26 13.30 13.21 -7.91
CA ASP A 26 14.17 12.84 -6.77
C ASP A 26 13.40 12.62 -5.44
N ARG A 27 12.06 12.71 -5.44
CA ARG A 27 11.20 12.59 -4.24
C ARG A 27 10.63 11.19 -4.05
N GLY A 28 11.00 10.25 -4.92
CA GLY A 28 10.54 8.85 -4.86
C GLY A 28 9.10 8.69 -5.34
N GLU A 29 8.70 9.50 -6.32
CA GLU A 29 7.50 9.27 -7.11
C GLU A 29 7.71 8.04 -8.02
N ASP A 30 6.82 7.06 -7.93
CA ASP A 30 6.91 5.84 -8.74
C ASP A 30 5.95 5.87 -9.95
N GLY A 31 5.09 6.90 -10.01
CA GLY A 31 4.10 7.05 -11.06
C GLY A 31 3.08 8.15 -10.82
N LEU A 32 2.42 8.57 -11.89
CA LEU A 32 1.23 9.41 -11.85
C LEU A 32 0.01 8.62 -12.35
N ILE A 33 -1.13 8.86 -11.73
CA ILE A 33 -2.40 8.24 -12.09
C ILE A 33 -3.51 9.27 -11.99
N ARG A 34 -4.42 9.28 -12.95
CA ARG A 34 -5.65 10.07 -12.86
C ARG A 34 -6.79 9.16 -12.44
N VAL A 35 -7.49 9.55 -11.38
CA VAL A 35 -8.64 8.83 -10.83
C VAL A 35 -9.81 9.79 -10.71
N GLY A 36 -10.90 9.53 -11.42
CA GLY A 36 -12.09 10.39 -11.40
C GLY A 36 -11.80 11.85 -11.77
N GLY A 37 -10.91 12.07 -12.75
CA GLY A 37 -10.51 13.40 -13.20
C GLY A 37 -9.46 14.11 -12.32
N GLN A 38 -9.07 13.54 -11.19
CA GLN A 38 -8.04 14.10 -10.31
C GLN A 38 -6.71 13.35 -10.45
N ASP A 39 -5.60 14.09 -10.49
CA ASP A 39 -4.25 13.52 -10.52
C ASP A 39 -3.77 13.14 -9.12
N PHE A 40 -3.20 11.94 -9.02
CA PHE A 40 -2.57 11.41 -7.82
C PHE A 40 -1.15 10.95 -8.13
N ILE A 41 -0.27 11.19 -7.16
CA ILE A 41 1.09 10.66 -7.12
C ILE A 41 1.03 9.26 -6.50
N LEU A 42 1.69 8.32 -7.15
CA LEU A 42 1.88 6.97 -6.65
C LEU A 42 3.23 6.89 -5.97
N GLN A 43 3.26 6.41 -4.73
CA GLN A 43 4.51 6.06 -4.07
C GLN A 43 4.42 4.64 -3.54
N VAL A 44 5.39 3.82 -3.90
CA VAL A 44 5.53 2.42 -3.54
C VAL A 44 6.54 2.32 -2.41
N VAL A 45 6.14 1.67 -1.33
CA VAL A 45 7.01 1.36 -0.20
C VAL A 45 6.98 -0.14 0.00
N THR A 46 8.16 -0.75 0.08
CA THR A 46 8.26 -2.18 0.37
C THR A 46 7.88 -2.43 1.83
N PHE A 47 7.02 -3.42 2.08
CA PHE A 47 6.69 -3.83 3.43
C PHE A 47 7.97 -4.31 4.15
N PRO A 48 8.33 -3.74 5.30
CA PRO A 48 9.58 -4.06 5.97
C PRO A 48 9.51 -5.47 6.51
N ILE A 49 10.41 -6.29 6.00
CA ILE A 49 10.78 -7.58 6.56
C ILE A 49 12.26 -7.40 6.90
N ASP A 50 12.62 -7.68 8.14
CA ASP A 50 13.97 -7.49 8.66
C ASP A 50 15.03 -8.05 7.67
N GLU A 51 16.06 -7.26 7.36
CA GLU A 51 17.13 -7.65 6.43
C GLU A 51 17.87 -8.91 6.89
N ILE A 52 17.98 -9.10 8.21
CA ILE A 52 18.59 -10.29 8.81
C ILE A 52 17.71 -11.52 8.53
N ILE A 53 16.39 -11.35 8.62
CA ILE A 53 15.42 -12.39 8.31
C ILE A 53 15.45 -12.73 6.82
N TRP A 54 15.58 -11.74 5.93
CA TRP A 54 15.76 -12.00 4.50
C TRP A 54 17.02 -12.78 4.19
N GLY A 55 18.14 -12.43 4.83
CA GLY A 55 19.39 -13.16 4.69
C GLY A 55 19.25 -14.62 5.12
N ALA A 56 18.57 -14.89 6.23
CA ALA A 56 18.35 -16.24 6.74
C ALA A 56 17.34 -17.05 5.87
N LEU A 57 16.26 -16.41 5.39
CA LEU A 57 15.30 -17.02 4.48
C LEU A 57 15.94 -17.40 3.14
N ALA A 58 16.79 -16.53 2.58
CA ALA A 58 17.48 -16.79 1.32
C ALA A 58 18.44 -17.99 1.38
N ARG A 59 18.94 -18.32 2.58
CA ARG A 59 19.79 -19.50 2.83
C ARG A 59 19.00 -20.75 3.24
N GLY A 60 17.67 -20.66 3.34
CA GLY A 60 16.83 -21.77 3.84
C GLY A 60 17.02 -22.07 5.32
N GLU A 61 17.59 -21.12 6.08
CA GLU A 61 17.94 -21.29 7.50
C GLU A 61 16.87 -20.74 8.44
N ALA A 62 15.80 -20.15 7.91
CA ALA A 62 14.73 -19.56 8.69
C ALA A 62 13.36 -19.94 8.15
N GLU A 63 12.40 -20.02 9.05
CA GLU A 63 10.97 -20.01 8.75
C GLU A 63 10.37 -18.72 9.30
N LEU A 64 9.62 -18.01 8.48
CA LEU A 64 8.89 -16.82 8.92
C LEU A 64 7.57 -17.25 9.57
N SER A 65 7.58 -17.47 10.89
CA SER A 65 6.34 -17.54 11.66
C SER A 65 5.94 -16.14 12.12
N GLY A 66 4.82 -15.63 11.60
CA GLY A 66 4.38 -14.26 11.84
C GLY A 66 3.25 -14.19 12.86
N ASP A 67 3.46 -13.42 13.94
CA ASP A 67 2.37 -12.94 14.78
C ASP A 67 1.66 -11.78 14.08
N ARG A 68 0.34 -11.89 13.91
CA ARG A 68 -0.52 -10.84 13.35
C ARG A 68 -0.32 -9.50 14.06
N ALA A 69 -0.08 -9.51 15.37
CA ALA A 69 0.18 -8.28 16.12
C ALA A 69 1.45 -7.59 15.63
N ARG A 70 2.52 -8.35 15.36
CA ARG A 70 3.77 -7.80 14.82
C ARG A 70 3.60 -7.26 13.40
N ALA A 71 2.82 -7.94 12.54
CA ALA A 71 2.51 -7.45 11.20
C ALA A 71 1.77 -6.10 11.22
N LEU A 72 0.85 -5.91 12.18
CA LEU A 72 0.16 -4.64 12.38
C LEU A 72 1.09 -3.51 12.80
N GLU A 73 2.04 -3.78 13.71
CA GLU A 73 3.06 -2.81 14.09
C GLU A 73 3.92 -2.42 12.90
N LEU A 74 4.45 -3.41 12.16
CA LEU A 74 5.29 -3.16 10.99
C LEU A 74 4.55 -2.34 9.93
N LEU A 75 3.27 -2.63 9.68
CA LEU A 75 2.45 -1.84 8.77
C LEU A 75 2.36 -0.38 9.23
N ARG A 76 2.00 -0.14 10.50
CA ARG A 76 1.88 1.22 11.04
C ARG A 76 3.22 1.96 11.04
N GLU A 77 4.30 1.27 11.36
CA GLU A 77 5.65 1.84 11.34
C GLU A 77 6.08 2.26 9.93
N THR A 78 5.71 1.47 8.92
CA THR A 78 5.93 1.80 7.50
C THR A 78 5.22 3.09 7.12
N LEU A 79 3.93 3.20 7.47
CA LEU A 79 3.12 4.39 7.22
C LEU A 79 3.70 5.60 7.95
N ARG A 80 4.08 5.44 9.22
CA ARG A 80 4.69 6.50 10.03
C ARG A 80 6.02 6.98 9.46
N HIS A 81 6.88 6.06 9.00
CA HIS A 81 8.17 6.41 8.42
C HIS A 81 7.99 7.21 7.14
N LYS A 82 7.07 6.79 6.25
CA LYS A 82 6.78 7.53 5.02
C LYS A 82 6.15 8.89 5.31
N ASN A 83 5.19 8.94 6.23
CA ASN A 83 4.52 10.16 6.67
C ASN A 83 5.51 11.24 7.14
N ARG A 84 6.54 10.86 7.91
CA ARG A 84 7.56 11.81 8.43
C ARG A 84 8.41 12.48 7.35
N ARG A 85 8.41 11.94 6.12
CA ARG A 85 9.26 12.42 5.02
C ARG A 85 8.50 13.31 4.04
N MET A 86 7.23 13.63 4.31
CA MET A 86 6.35 14.36 3.38
C MET A 86 5.59 15.49 4.08
N ALA A 87 5.41 16.63 3.39
CA ALA A 87 4.59 17.71 3.92
C ALA A 87 3.10 17.34 3.89
N SER A 88 2.31 17.88 4.82
CA SER A 88 0.87 17.62 4.91
C SER A 88 0.11 17.92 3.62
N SER A 89 0.46 19.00 2.92
CA SER A 89 -0.17 19.42 1.66
C SER A 89 0.11 18.48 0.49
N GLU A 90 1.22 17.74 0.53
CA GLU A 90 1.60 16.79 -0.52
C GLU A 90 0.90 15.43 -0.33
N ARG A 91 0.68 15.04 0.94
CA ARG A 91 0.10 13.73 1.29
C ARG A 91 -1.32 13.54 0.75
N SER A 92 -2.13 14.59 0.72
CA SER A 92 -3.52 14.53 0.22
C SER A 92 -3.64 14.24 -1.28
N SER A 93 -2.55 14.37 -2.04
CA SER A 93 -2.47 13.99 -3.46
C SER A 93 -1.76 12.65 -3.69
N VAL A 94 -1.43 11.91 -2.62
CA VAL A 94 -0.61 10.70 -2.72
C VAL A 94 -1.44 9.46 -2.42
N ILE A 95 -1.42 8.52 -3.37
CA ILE A 95 -1.85 7.14 -3.16
C ILE A 95 -0.60 6.35 -2.76
N LEU A 96 -0.56 5.94 -1.50
CA LEU A 96 0.52 5.14 -0.96
C LEU A 96 0.27 3.66 -1.23
N VAL A 97 1.27 2.99 -1.78
CA VAL A 97 1.24 1.60 -2.16
C VAL A 97 2.25 0.84 -1.32
N ILE A 98 1.77 -0.09 -0.49
CA ILE A 98 2.62 -0.96 0.31
C ILE A 98 2.80 -2.27 -0.46
N ASP A 99 4.01 -2.49 -0.99
CA ASP A 99 4.36 -3.70 -1.70
C ASP A 99 4.70 -4.83 -0.73
N GLY A 100 3.84 -5.83 -0.66
CA GLY A 100 4.04 -7.04 0.13
C GLY A 100 4.00 -8.29 -0.72
N ARG A 101 4.44 -8.23 -1.98
CA ARG A 101 4.51 -9.41 -2.86
C ARG A 101 5.20 -10.62 -2.22
N ASN A 102 6.17 -10.37 -1.35
CA ASN A 102 6.93 -11.39 -0.64
C ASN A 102 6.28 -11.90 0.66
N VAL A 103 5.24 -11.20 1.14
CA VAL A 103 4.49 -11.51 2.37
C VAL A 103 2.99 -11.42 2.12
N SER A 104 2.56 -11.75 0.91
CA SER A 104 1.17 -11.53 0.49
C SER A 104 0.16 -12.34 1.30
N SER A 105 0.60 -13.42 1.92
CA SER A 105 -0.21 -14.20 2.88
C SER A 105 -0.61 -13.40 4.13
N LEU A 106 0.16 -12.35 4.48
CA LEU A 106 -0.20 -11.43 5.56
C LEU A 106 -1.24 -10.40 5.13
N PHE A 107 -1.33 -10.10 3.84
CA PHE A 107 -2.24 -9.08 3.30
C PHE A 107 -3.62 -9.68 3.12
N SER A 108 -4.35 -9.74 4.23
CA SER A 108 -5.70 -10.28 4.31
C SER A 108 -6.68 -9.26 4.86
N ARG A 109 -7.98 -9.57 4.72
CA ARG A 109 -9.04 -8.73 5.29
C ARG A 109 -9.04 -8.72 6.80
N GLU A 110 -8.64 -9.83 7.41
CA GLU A 110 -8.47 -9.93 8.86
C GLU A 110 -7.37 -8.97 9.35
N LEU A 111 -6.28 -8.80 8.58
CA LEU A 111 -5.25 -7.81 8.91
C LEU A 111 -5.82 -6.38 8.83
N VAL A 112 -6.53 -6.03 7.75
CA VAL A 112 -7.14 -4.69 7.60
C VAL A 112 -8.16 -4.42 8.69
N THR A 113 -9.07 -5.35 8.97
CA THR A 113 -10.05 -5.22 10.06
C THR A 113 -9.36 -5.08 11.41
N ALA A 114 -8.29 -5.85 11.68
CA ALA A 114 -7.52 -5.72 12.91
C ALA A 114 -6.79 -4.38 13.01
N TYR A 115 -6.25 -3.87 11.89
CA TYR A 115 -5.63 -2.55 11.82
C TYR A 115 -6.64 -1.45 12.13
N LEU A 116 -7.77 -1.43 11.42
CA LEU A 116 -8.82 -0.43 11.60
C LEU A 116 -9.41 -0.47 13.01
N LYS A 117 -9.58 -1.66 13.58
CA LYS A 117 -10.03 -1.82 14.97
C LYS A 117 -9.03 -1.26 15.98
N LYS A 118 -7.73 -1.45 15.74
CA LYS A 118 -6.67 -1.05 16.69
C LYS A 118 -6.28 0.42 16.57
N TYR A 119 -6.24 0.95 15.35
CA TYR A 119 -5.66 2.27 15.05
C TYR A 119 -6.64 3.26 14.41
N GLY A 120 -7.81 2.78 13.98
CA GLY A 120 -8.74 3.58 13.20
C GLY A 120 -8.28 3.71 11.75
N ALA A 121 -8.89 4.69 11.07
CA ALA A 121 -8.72 4.87 9.64
C ALA A 121 -7.39 5.59 9.33
N PRO A 122 -6.47 4.96 8.58
CA PRO A 122 -5.12 5.48 8.38
C PRO A 122 -5.07 6.78 7.57
N GLU A 123 -6.06 7.06 6.72
CA GLU A 123 -6.18 8.32 5.99
C GLU A 123 -6.41 9.51 6.93
N LYS A 124 -7.11 9.29 8.06
CA LYS A 124 -7.29 10.31 9.10
C LYS A 124 -6.02 10.54 9.92
N GLU A 125 -5.23 9.47 10.13
CA GLU A 125 -3.98 9.54 10.89
C GLU A 125 -2.84 10.14 10.05
N PHE A 126 -2.71 9.72 8.79
CA PHE A 126 -1.56 10.00 7.95
C PHE A 126 -1.84 10.93 6.77
N GLY A 127 -3.09 11.29 6.49
CA GLY A 127 -3.44 12.30 5.47
C GLY A 127 -3.16 11.89 4.02
N PHE A 128 -2.87 10.61 3.76
CA PHE A 128 -2.76 10.08 2.40
C PHE A 128 -4.13 10.00 1.73
N ALA A 129 -4.17 10.20 0.41
CA ALA A 129 -5.42 10.13 -0.35
C ALA A 129 -6.04 8.73 -0.29
N GLN A 130 -5.21 7.70 -0.48
CA GLN A 130 -5.57 6.29 -0.33
C GLN A 130 -4.32 5.49 0.06
N ILE A 131 -4.52 4.37 0.75
CA ILE A 131 -3.46 3.43 1.09
C ILE A 131 -3.84 2.03 0.61
N TRP A 132 -2.99 1.43 -0.21
CA TRP A 132 -3.19 0.11 -0.80
C TRP A 132 -2.11 -0.87 -0.38
N LEU A 133 -2.52 -2.06 0.03
CA LEU A 133 -1.63 -3.22 0.22
C LEU A 133 -1.61 -4.00 -1.09
N ILE A 134 -0.46 -4.14 -1.75
CA ILE A 134 -0.31 -4.84 -3.02
C ILE A 134 0.37 -6.19 -2.80
N GLY A 135 -0.37 -7.27 -3.05
CA GLY A 135 0.18 -8.60 -3.27
C GLY A 135 0.49 -8.89 -4.75
N PRO A 136 0.87 -10.13 -5.08
CA PRO A 136 1.23 -10.52 -6.46
C PRO A 136 0.05 -10.45 -7.44
N THR A 137 -1.18 -10.52 -6.93
CA THR A 137 -2.41 -10.51 -7.73
C THR A 137 -3.38 -9.41 -7.30
N VAL A 138 -4.36 -9.12 -8.16
CA VAL A 138 -5.47 -8.17 -7.85
C VAL A 138 -6.29 -8.66 -6.66
N TRP A 139 -6.42 -9.97 -6.45
CA TRP A 139 -7.18 -10.55 -5.33
C TRP A 139 -6.49 -10.37 -3.98
N THR A 140 -5.16 -10.32 -4.02
CA THR A 140 -4.31 -10.03 -2.86
C THR A 140 -4.00 -8.54 -2.74
N THR A 141 -4.75 -7.69 -3.45
CA THR A 141 -4.61 -6.24 -3.41
C THR A 141 -5.79 -5.65 -2.66
N ILE A 142 -5.52 -4.96 -1.56
CA ILE A 142 -6.53 -4.58 -0.59
C ILE A 142 -6.36 -3.10 -0.23
N ARG A 143 -7.45 -2.34 -0.24
CA ARG A 143 -7.46 -0.96 0.26
C ARG A 143 -7.57 -0.96 1.79
N LEU A 144 -6.74 -0.17 2.47
CA LEU A 144 -6.60 -0.23 3.93
C LEU A 144 -7.75 0.48 4.68
N ASP A 145 -8.52 1.34 4.01
CA ASP A 145 -9.53 2.24 4.59
C ASP A 145 -10.99 1.85 4.24
N GLY A 146 -11.26 0.76 3.51
CA GLY A 146 -12.64 0.46 3.08
C GLY A 146 -12.88 -0.82 2.27
N PRO A 147 -14.15 -1.08 1.88
CA PRO A 147 -14.52 -2.29 1.16
C PRO A 147 -13.82 -2.39 -0.20
N ASP A 148 -13.68 -3.64 -0.67
CA ASP A 148 -12.77 -3.97 -1.76
C ASP A 148 -13.21 -3.27 -3.03
N ALA A 149 -12.24 -3.18 -3.91
CA ALA A 149 -12.43 -3.13 -5.33
C ALA A 149 -13.27 -4.29 -5.93
N GLY A 150 -14.03 -5.07 -5.17
CA GLY A 150 -14.46 -6.38 -5.62
C GLY A 150 -15.49 -7.10 -4.80
N THR A 151 -16.28 -6.38 -4.02
CA THR A 151 -17.54 -6.93 -3.49
C THR A 151 -18.63 -6.69 -4.53
N SER A 152 -18.66 -7.53 -5.56
CA SER A 152 -19.94 -7.82 -6.20
C SER A 152 -20.74 -8.65 -5.20
N VAL A 153 -21.83 -8.09 -4.70
CA VAL A 153 -22.95 -8.89 -4.19
C VAL A 153 -23.66 -9.48 -5.40
#